data_AF-A0A0H3ALA0-F1
#
_entry.id   AF-A0A0H3ALA0-F1
#
_cell.length_a   1.000
_cell.length_b   1.000
_cell.length_c   1.000
_cell.angle_alpha   90.00
_cell.angle_beta   90.00
_cell.angle_gamma   90.00
#
_symmetry.space_group_name_H-M   'P 1'
#
loop_
_entity.id
_entity.type
_entity.pdbx_description
1 polymer ?
#
loop_
_entity_poly.entity_id
_entity_poly.type
_entity_poly.pdbx_seq_one_letter_code
_entity_poly.pdbx_strand_id
1 'polypeptide(L)'
;MDNNPVVTRDSAVAQTSKTGRFITYVIERIQKDKGFAARLKRADNQTTEYQSWELLASFDVDLEKEWERLPYCIVGAALAKAKPKSNGHLTLGQAIAACYDDGNQSEQAKARLRRLLACSSSTEVCRILRPLLTLIESKGVALNYHQLLEQLLWYHGKAQDSIRARWAQDFYRRSASTQAHEVNYE
;
A
#
# COMPACT_ATOMS: atom_id res chain seq x y z
N MET A 1 -34.31 -14.85 -7.03
CA MET A 1 -32.89 -15.23 -7.25
C MET A 1 -32.07 -14.01 -6.90
N ASP A 2 -31.87 -13.77 -5.61
CA ASP A 2 -31.23 -12.56 -5.11
C ASP A 2 -29.74 -12.86 -4.88
N ASN A 3 -28.94 -12.55 -5.90
CA ASN A 3 -27.48 -12.53 -5.79
C ASN A 3 -27.06 -11.27 -5.04
N ASN A 4 -27.21 -11.29 -3.71
CA ASN A 4 -26.60 -10.27 -2.86
C ASN A 4 -25.13 -10.64 -2.67
N PRO A 5 -24.15 -9.84 -3.10
CA PRO A 5 -22.76 -10.13 -2.84
C PRO A 5 -22.53 -10.18 -1.33
N VAL A 6 -21.95 -11.28 -0.84
CA VAL A 6 -21.54 -11.43 0.55
C VAL A 6 -20.40 -10.44 0.81
N VAL A 7 -20.75 -9.22 1.18
CA VAL A 7 -19.79 -8.23 1.66
C VAL A 7 -19.43 -8.64 3.08
N THR A 8 -18.25 -9.24 3.25
CA THR A 8 -17.67 -9.56 4.55
C THR A 8 -17.59 -8.28 5.39
N ARG A 9 -17.90 -8.36 6.70
CA ARG A 9 -17.93 -7.18 7.60
C ARG A 9 -16.67 -6.32 7.52
N ASP A 10 -15.49 -6.93 7.36
CA ASP A 10 -14.22 -6.23 7.21
C ASP A 10 -14.14 -5.36 5.94
N SER A 11 -14.77 -5.79 4.84
CA SER A 11 -14.83 -5.03 3.59
C SER A 11 -15.82 -3.86 3.67
N ALA A 12 -16.92 -4.01 4.42
CA ALA A 12 -17.87 -2.93 4.65
C ALA A 12 -17.27 -1.83 5.55
N VAL A 13 -16.58 -2.22 6.64
CA VAL A 13 -15.89 -1.27 7.52
C VAL A 13 -14.79 -0.53 6.78
N ALA A 14 -14.01 -1.23 5.94
CA ALA A 14 -13.01 -0.61 5.08
C ALA A 14 -13.63 0.48 4.18
N GLN A 15 -14.77 0.23 3.54
CA GLN A 15 -15.42 1.25 2.69
C GLN A 15 -15.93 2.48 3.47
N THR A 16 -16.24 2.32 4.76
CA THR A 16 -16.71 3.43 5.61
C THR A 16 -15.60 4.23 6.29
N SER A 17 -14.37 3.70 6.39
CA SER A 17 -13.27 4.41 7.03
C SER A 17 -12.78 5.60 6.19
N LYS A 18 -12.18 6.62 6.83
CA LYS A 18 -11.57 7.76 6.13
C LYS A 18 -10.55 7.29 5.08
N THR A 19 -9.72 6.32 5.43
CA THR A 19 -8.71 5.71 4.53
C THR A 19 -9.36 5.00 3.35
N GLY A 20 -10.39 4.18 3.56
CA GLY A 20 -11.03 3.48 2.45
C GLY A 20 -11.80 4.40 1.52
N ARG A 21 -12.51 5.41 2.05
CA ARG A 21 -13.13 6.46 1.22
C ARG A 21 -12.08 7.16 0.36
N PHE A 22 -10.91 7.47 0.91
CA PHE A 22 -9.80 8.07 0.16
C PHE A 22 -9.30 7.15 -0.97
N ILE A 23 -9.05 5.86 -0.67
CA ILE A 23 -8.58 4.89 -1.67
C ILE A 23 -9.59 4.72 -2.82
N THR A 24 -10.87 4.49 -2.48
CA THR A 24 -11.94 4.34 -3.47
C THR A 24 -12.06 5.59 -4.35
N TYR A 25 -12.10 6.77 -3.73
CA TYR A 25 -12.18 8.04 -4.46
C TYR A 25 -10.99 8.25 -5.41
N VAL A 26 -9.76 8.02 -4.94
CA VAL A 26 -8.56 8.19 -5.76
C VAL A 26 -8.57 7.21 -6.93
N ILE A 27 -8.86 5.93 -6.70
CA ILE A 27 -8.94 4.91 -7.75
C ILE A 27 -9.95 5.30 -8.82
N GLU A 28 -11.14 5.77 -8.44
CA GLU A 28 -12.14 6.20 -9.42
C GLU A 28 -11.70 7.45 -10.20
N ARG A 29 -11.13 8.45 -9.50
CA ARG A 29 -10.80 9.74 -10.11
C ARG A 29 -9.59 9.68 -11.04
N ILE A 30 -8.56 8.88 -10.74
CA ILE A 30 -7.38 8.73 -11.61
C ILE A 30 -7.70 8.09 -12.96
N GLN A 31 -8.80 7.33 -13.07
CA GLN A 31 -9.26 6.74 -14.33
C GLN A 31 -9.99 7.77 -15.20
N LYS A 32 -10.64 8.75 -14.59
CA LYS A 32 -11.47 9.76 -15.26
C LYS A 32 -10.72 11.05 -15.58
N ASP A 33 -9.75 11.44 -14.75
CA ASP A 33 -9.05 12.73 -14.84
C ASP A 33 -7.53 12.53 -14.90
N LYS A 34 -6.96 12.67 -16.11
CA LYS A 34 -5.51 12.57 -16.35
C LYS A 34 -4.72 13.70 -15.67
N GLY A 35 -5.30 14.89 -15.54
CA GLY A 35 -4.66 16.04 -14.90
C GLY A 35 -4.58 15.86 -13.39
N PHE A 36 -5.64 15.34 -12.77
CA PHE A 36 -5.64 14.89 -11.38
C PHE A 36 -4.55 13.84 -11.14
N ALA A 37 -4.52 12.78 -11.96
CA ALA A 37 -3.49 11.74 -11.83
C ALA A 37 -2.07 12.31 -11.97
N ALA A 38 -1.84 13.25 -12.89
CA ALA A 38 -0.53 13.88 -13.07
C ALA A 38 -0.08 14.68 -11.83
N ARG A 39 -0.99 15.45 -11.22
CA ARG A 39 -0.72 16.18 -9.96
C ARG A 39 -0.49 15.23 -8.79
N LEU A 40 -1.32 14.21 -8.66
CA LEU A 40 -1.22 13.26 -7.54
C LEU A 40 0.07 12.42 -7.60
N LYS A 41 0.57 12.08 -8.80
CA LYS A 41 1.88 11.43 -8.97
C LYS A 41 3.05 12.23 -8.38
N ARG A 42 2.90 13.56 -8.26
CA ARG A 42 3.91 14.48 -7.74
C ARG A 42 3.79 14.71 -6.22
N ALA A 43 2.79 14.11 -5.58
CA ALA A 43 2.57 14.24 -4.14
C ALA A 43 3.71 13.62 -3.32
N ASP A 44 4.48 12.67 -3.85
CA ASP A 44 5.62 12.10 -3.15
C ASP A 44 6.92 12.92 -3.29
N ASN A 45 6.87 14.11 -3.90
CA ASN A 45 7.99 15.03 -3.98
C ASN A 45 7.71 16.29 -3.15
N GLN A 46 8.60 16.58 -2.21
CA GLN A 46 8.47 17.70 -1.25
C GLN A 46 8.24 19.05 -1.92
N THR A 47 8.83 19.30 -3.09
CA THR A 47 8.70 20.61 -3.78
C THR A 47 7.37 20.79 -4.50
N THR A 48 6.67 19.70 -4.80
CA THR A 48 5.42 19.68 -5.57
C THR A 48 4.25 19.12 -4.79
N GLU A 49 4.48 18.75 -3.53
CA GLU A 49 3.51 18.11 -2.65
C GLU A 49 2.25 18.95 -2.45
N TYR A 50 2.39 20.28 -2.37
CA TYR A 50 1.29 21.23 -2.20
C TYR A 50 0.20 21.09 -3.27
N GLN A 51 0.53 20.53 -4.44
CA GLN A 51 -0.43 20.26 -5.51
C GLN A 51 -1.49 19.21 -5.13
N SER A 52 -1.25 18.45 -4.06
CA SER A 52 -2.16 17.47 -3.49
C SER A 52 -2.92 17.95 -2.25
N TRP A 53 -2.58 19.12 -1.69
CA TRP A 53 -3.15 19.57 -0.41
C TRP A 53 -4.65 19.83 -0.46
N GLU A 54 -5.19 20.31 -1.59
CA GLU A 54 -6.64 20.45 -1.78
C GLU A 54 -7.36 19.10 -1.60
N LEU A 55 -6.81 18.04 -2.20
CA LEU A 55 -7.34 16.68 -2.04
C LEU A 55 -7.23 16.24 -0.58
N LEU A 56 -6.04 16.35 0.02
CA LEU A 56 -5.80 15.90 1.39
C LEU A 56 -6.73 16.63 2.40
N ALA A 57 -6.87 17.94 2.28
CA ALA A 57 -7.75 18.75 3.11
C ALA A 57 -9.23 18.34 2.95
N SER A 58 -9.68 17.97 1.75
CA SER A 58 -11.05 17.47 1.53
C SER A 58 -11.36 16.13 2.21
N PHE A 59 -10.32 15.43 2.67
CA PHE A 59 -10.41 14.21 3.48
C PHE A 59 -10.07 14.46 4.95
N ASP A 60 -10.06 15.72 5.41
CA ASP A 60 -9.72 16.12 6.78
C ASP A 60 -8.30 15.70 7.20
N VAL A 61 -7.35 15.60 6.28
CA VAL A 61 -5.95 15.31 6.59
C VAL A 61 -5.29 16.56 7.17
N ASP A 62 -4.72 16.43 8.36
CA ASP A 62 -3.93 17.49 8.98
C ASP A 62 -2.61 17.66 8.21
N LEU A 63 -2.46 18.80 7.52
CA LEU A 63 -1.33 19.08 6.64
C LEU A 63 -0.05 19.45 7.42
N GLU A 64 -0.17 19.86 8.68
CA GLU A 64 0.99 20.19 9.53
C GLU A 64 1.64 18.93 10.10
N LYS A 65 0.85 17.87 10.26
CA LYS A 65 1.29 16.58 10.80
C LYS A 65 1.90 15.70 9.72
N GLU A 66 3.22 15.71 9.60
CA GLU A 66 3.94 14.90 8.61
C GLU A 66 3.61 13.40 8.69
N TRP A 67 3.44 12.86 9.90
CA TRP A 67 3.09 11.46 10.13
C TRP A 67 1.70 11.06 9.61
N GLU A 68 0.86 12.03 9.26
CA GLU A 68 -0.48 11.85 8.73
C GLU A 68 -0.46 12.20 7.24
N ARG A 69 0.06 13.38 6.90
CA ARG A 69 0.19 13.88 5.53
C ARG A 69 1.01 12.97 4.62
N LEU A 70 2.23 12.57 5.03
CA LEU A 70 3.15 11.80 4.17
C LEU A 70 2.58 10.43 3.75
N PRO A 71 1.92 9.65 4.63
CA PRO A 71 1.18 8.45 4.24
C PRO A 71 0.16 8.66 3.11
N TYR A 72 -0.68 9.70 3.20
CA TYR A 72 -1.64 10.00 2.13
C TYR A 72 -0.94 10.39 0.83
N CYS A 73 0.11 11.22 0.90
CA CYS A 73 0.90 11.62 -0.27
C CYS A 73 1.53 10.43 -0.99
N ILE A 74 2.20 9.53 -0.26
CA ILE A 74 2.91 8.41 -0.87
C ILE A 74 1.96 7.35 -1.44
N VAL A 75 0.88 7.03 -0.72
CA VAL A 75 -0.12 6.07 -1.20
C VAL A 75 -0.88 6.65 -2.40
N GLY A 76 -1.28 7.92 -2.34
CA GLY A 76 -1.92 8.61 -3.45
C GLY A 76 -1.04 8.64 -4.70
N ALA A 77 0.24 9.00 -4.56
CA ALA A 77 1.19 8.99 -5.67
C ALA A 77 1.38 7.59 -6.26
N ALA A 78 1.46 6.55 -5.42
CA ALA A 78 1.58 5.17 -5.86
C ALA A 78 0.34 4.68 -6.61
N LEU A 79 -0.87 5.01 -6.13
CA LEU A 79 -2.12 4.75 -6.85
C LEU A 79 -2.14 5.43 -8.21
N ALA A 80 -1.74 6.70 -8.28
CA ALA A 80 -1.73 7.46 -9.53
C ALA A 80 -0.70 6.95 -10.56
N LYS A 81 0.38 6.30 -10.10
CA LYS A 81 1.37 5.61 -10.93
C LYS A 81 0.80 4.27 -11.43
N ALA A 82 0.35 3.41 -10.51
CA ALA A 82 -0.11 2.06 -10.82
C ALA A 82 -1.46 2.01 -11.55
N LYS A 83 -2.32 3.00 -11.34
CA LYS A 83 -3.68 3.10 -11.91
C LYS A 83 -4.50 1.80 -11.80
N PRO A 84 -4.58 1.16 -10.62
CA PRO A 84 -5.32 -0.08 -10.49
C PRO A 84 -6.82 0.15 -10.74
N LYS A 85 -7.53 -0.91 -11.17
CA LYS A 85 -8.98 -0.87 -11.35
C LYS A 85 -9.75 -0.97 -10.02
N SER A 86 -9.13 -1.57 -9.01
CA SER A 86 -9.67 -1.76 -7.66
C SER A 86 -8.53 -1.84 -6.66
N ASN A 87 -8.82 -1.71 -5.36
CA ASN A 87 -7.81 -1.97 -4.34
C ASN A 87 -7.31 -3.43 -4.46
N GLY A 88 -6.00 -3.63 -4.23
CA GLY A 88 -5.41 -4.96 -4.28
C GLY A 88 -5.69 -5.77 -3.02
N HIS A 89 -5.15 -6.98 -2.98
CA HIS A 89 -5.39 -7.97 -1.91
C HIS A 89 -4.11 -8.41 -1.21
N LEU A 90 -2.93 -8.19 -1.80
CA LEU A 90 -1.67 -8.57 -1.18
C LEU A 90 -1.27 -7.54 -0.13
N THR A 91 -0.90 -7.99 1.06
CA THR A 91 -0.33 -7.10 2.07
C THR A 91 1.07 -6.66 1.66
N LEU A 92 1.66 -5.66 2.35
CA LEU A 92 2.98 -5.14 1.99
C LEU A 92 4.06 -6.23 1.99
N GLY A 93 4.10 -7.09 3.00
CA GLY A 93 5.08 -8.19 3.08
C GLY A 93 4.96 -9.16 1.91
N GLN A 94 3.73 -9.57 1.59
CA GLN A 94 3.45 -10.46 0.47
C GLN A 94 3.79 -9.81 -0.88
N ALA A 95 3.47 -8.53 -1.04
CA ALA A 95 3.77 -7.78 -2.26
C ALA A 95 5.28 -7.66 -2.51
N ILE A 96 6.10 -7.49 -1.47
CA ILE A 96 7.56 -7.49 -1.60
C ILE A 96 8.06 -8.84 -2.10
N ALA A 97 7.57 -9.95 -1.51
CA ALA A 97 7.95 -11.29 -1.94
C ALA A 97 7.53 -11.54 -3.40
N ALA A 98 6.30 -11.16 -3.77
CA ALA A 98 5.77 -11.35 -5.12
C ALA A 98 6.51 -10.59 -6.24
N CYS A 99 7.40 -9.64 -5.90
CA CYS A 99 8.25 -8.96 -6.87
C CYS A 99 9.42 -9.81 -7.39
N TYR A 100 9.65 -10.99 -6.79
CA TYR A 100 10.79 -11.86 -7.04
C TYR A 100 10.35 -13.30 -7.31
N ASP A 101 11.00 -13.98 -8.24
CA ASP A 101 10.62 -15.34 -8.67
C ASP A 101 10.74 -16.36 -7.52
N ASP A 102 11.83 -16.26 -6.73
CA ASP A 102 12.04 -17.07 -5.52
C ASP A 102 11.23 -16.58 -4.30
N GLY A 103 10.34 -15.60 -4.50
CA GLY A 103 9.46 -15.07 -3.47
C GLY A 103 10.20 -14.60 -2.22
N ASN A 104 9.81 -15.16 -1.07
CA ASN A 104 10.41 -14.82 0.22
C ASN A 104 11.78 -15.49 0.48
N GLN A 105 12.26 -16.33 -0.45
CA GLN A 105 13.60 -16.89 -0.43
C GLN A 105 14.65 -15.99 -1.07
N SER A 106 14.24 -15.01 -1.91
CA SER A 106 15.14 -14.05 -2.52
C SER A 106 15.89 -13.19 -1.49
N GLU A 107 17.22 -13.14 -1.59
CA GLU A 107 18.05 -12.27 -0.73
C GLU A 107 17.77 -10.78 -0.98
N GLN A 108 17.45 -10.40 -2.22
CA GLN A 108 17.05 -9.04 -2.55
C GLN A 108 15.71 -8.68 -1.89
N ALA A 109 14.73 -9.60 -1.88
CA ALA A 109 13.46 -9.42 -1.20
C ALA A 109 13.66 -9.26 0.33
N LYS A 110 14.44 -10.15 0.94
CA LYS A 110 14.80 -10.10 2.38
C LYS A 110 15.53 -8.80 2.73
N ALA A 111 16.47 -8.35 1.90
CA ALA A 111 17.21 -7.11 2.14
C ALA A 111 16.29 -5.88 2.12
N ARG A 112 15.32 -5.82 1.19
CA ARG A 112 14.33 -4.73 1.14
C ARG A 112 13.41 -4.77 2.36
N LEU A 113 12.94 -5.94 2.76
CA LEU A 113 12.15 -6.09 3.98
C LEU A 113 12.94 -5.61 5.20
N ARG A 114 14.17 -6.11 5.41
CA ARG A 114 15.02 -5.72 6.55
C ARG A 114 15.22 -4.21 6.62
N ARG A 115 15.45 -3.56 5.47
CA ARG A 115 15.57 -2.10 5.39
C ARG A 115 14.29 -1.39 5.83
N LEU A 116 13.12 -1.87 5.41
CA LEU A 116 11.83 -1.33 5.81
C LEU A 116 11.59 -1.50 7.33
N LEU A 117 11.90 -2.69 7.86
CA LEU A 117 11.72 -2.99 9.29
C LEU A 117 12.66 -2.18 10.18
N ALA A 118 13.82 -1.74 9.68
CA ALA A 118 14.75 -0.91 10.42
C ALA A 118 14.27 0.54 10.60
N CYS A 119 13.29 1.01 9.82
CA CYS A 119 12.87 2.42 9.83
C CYS A 119 12.29 2.84 11.18
N SER A 120 12.80 3.91 11.77
CA SER A 120 12.48 4.40 13.11
C SER A 120 11.31 5.39 13.17
N SER A 121 10.86 5.92 12.04
CA SER A 121 9.78 6.91 11.96
C SER A 121 8.89 6.73 10.73
N SER A 122 7.68 7.30 10.77
CA SER A 122 6.76 7.33 9.61
C SER A 122 7.39 8.02 8.39
N THR A 123 8.11 9.12 8.59
CA THR A 123 8.84 9.84 7.54
C THR A 123 9.91 8.96 6.89
N GLU A 124 10.67 8.20 7.68
CA GLU A 124 11.70 7.28 7.17
C GLU A 124 11.08 6.12 6.39
N VAL A 125 10.00 5.51 6.91
CA VAL A 125 9.24 4.48 6.20
C VAL A 125 8.75 5.01 4.87
N CYS A 126 8.12 6.19 4.83
CA CYS A 126 7.64 6.79 3.59
C CYS A 126 8.79 6.97 2.60
N ARG A 127 9.97 7.43 3.04
CA ARG A 127 11.14 7.57 2.15
C ARG A 127 11.59 6.24 1.55
N ILE A 128 11.63 5.17 2.34
CA ILE A 128 12.03 3.83 1.87
C ILE A 128 10.94 3.19 0.98
N LEU A 129 9.67 3.49 1.24
CA LEU A 129 8.56 2.97 0.45
C LEU A 129 8.52 3.52 -0.97
N ARG A 130 8.99 4.75 -1.24
CA ARG A 130 8.96 5.33 -2.60
C ARG A 130 9.57 4.41 -3.67
N PRO A 131 10.85 4.00 -3.57
CA PRO A 131 11.42 3.07 -4.54
C PRO A 131 10.82 1.66 -4.48
N LEU A 132 10.25 1.25 -3.34
CA LEU A 132 9.62 -0.06 -3.19
C LEU A 132 8.27 -0.14 -3.92
N LEU A 133 7.46 0.91 -3.81
CA LEU A 133 6.16 1.01 -4.50
C LEU A 133 6.34 1.12 -6.01
N THR A 134 7.39 1.78 -6.50
CA THR A 134 7.77 1.75 -7.92
C THR A 134 8.12 0.34 -8.39
N LEU A 135 8.81 -0.46 -7.57
CA LEU A 135 9.10 -1.86 -7.91
C LEU A 135 7.83 -2.71 -7.94
N ILE A 136 6.95 -2.56 -6.95
CA ILE A 136 5.66 -3.27 -6.88
C ILE A 136 4.81 -2.94 -8.12
N GLU A 137 4.77 -1.66 -8.50
CA GLU A 137 4.08 -1.19 -9.71
C GLU A 137 4.67 -1.78 -10.99
N SER A 138 6.00 -1.74 -11.16
CA SER A 138 6.65 -2.27 -12.37
C SER A 138 6.49 -3.79 -12.51
N LYS A 139 6.26 -4.50 -11.40
CA LYS A 139 5.96 -5.94 -11.37
C LYS A 139 4.47 -6.26 -11.50
N GLY A 140 3.59 -5.26 -11.57
CA GLY A 140 2.14 -5.45 -11.69
C GLY A 140 1.49 -6.12 -10.47
N VAL A 141 2.11 -6.00 -9.29
CA VAL A 141 1.67 -6.68 -8.07
C VAL A 141 0.48 -5.94 -7.44
N ALA A 142 -0.60 -6.68 -7.16
CA ALA A 142 -1.87 -6.14 -6.65
C ALA A 142 -1.84 -5.83 -5.13
N LEU A 143 -1.11 -4.79 -4.76
CA LEU A 143 -0.98 -4.31 -3.38
C LEU A 143 -2.29 -3.77 -2.80
N ASN A 144 -2.59 -4.14 -1.55
CA ASN A 144 -3.66 -3.57 -0.76
C ASN A 144 -3.24 -2.18 -0.21
N TYR A 145 -3.57 -1.13 -0.96
CA TYR A 145 -3.24 0.26 -0.63
C TYR A 145 -3.99 0.79 0.58
N HIS A 146 -5.22 0.31 0.82
CA HIS A 146 -5.98 0.63 2.04
C HIS A 146 -5.22 0.19 3.28
N GLN A 147 -4.88 -1.09 3.35
CA GLN A 147 -4.19 -1.65 4.51
C GLN A 147 -2.82 -0.99 4.71
N LEU A 148 -2.10 -0.72 3.62
CA LEU A 148 -0.85 0.02 3.68
C LEU A 148 -1.05 1.40 4.31
N LEU A 149 -2.04 2.18 3.84
CA LEU A 149 -2.31 3.52 4.35
C LEU A 149 -2.64 3.50 5.84
N GLU A 150 -3.49 2.57 6.29
CA GLU A 150 -3.78 2.41 7.71
C GLU A 150 -2.51 2.09 8.51
N GLN A 151 -1.73 1.11 8.07
CA GLN A 151 -0.49 0.74 8.76
C GLN A 151 0.50 1.91 8.86
N LEU A 152 0.58 2.76 7.84
CA LEU A 152 1.44 3.94 7.86
C LEU A 152 0.95 5.01 8.84
N LEU A 153 -0.36 5.24 8.91
CA LEU A 153 -0.95 6.18 9.86
C LEU A 153 -0.77 5.74 11.31
N TRP A 154 -0.75 4.43 11.55
CA TRP A 154 -0.48 3.85 12.88
C TRP A 154 1.01 3.61 13.17
N TYR A 155 1.94 3.99 12.26
CA TYR A 155 3.37 3.75 12.41
C TYR A 155 4.04 4.78 13.35
N HIS A 156 3.65 4.76 14.62
CA HIS A 156 4.23 5.60 15.66
C HIS A 156 4.07 4.96 17.06
N GLY A 157 4.97 5.32 17.98
CA GLY A 157 4.90 4.85 19.37
C GLY A 157 4.87 3.32 19.49
N LYS A 158 4.04 2.82 20.41
CA LYS A 158 3.94 1.37 20.72
C LYS A 158 3.44 0.51 19.55
N ALA A 159 2.75 1.10 18.57
CA ALA A 159 2.20 0.37 17.43
C ALA A 159 3.27 0.01 16.38
N GLN A 160 4.39 0.73 16.36
CA GLN A 160 5.46 0.56 15.38
C GLN A 160 6.00 -0.87 15.30
N ASP A 161 6.33 -1.48 16.45
CA ASP A 161 6.86 -2.84 16.49
C ASP A 161 5.81 -3.88 16.07
N SER A 162 4.53 -3.63 16.39
CA SER A 162 3.43 -4.51 15.96
C SER A 162 3.25 -4.50 14.44
N ILE A 163 3.42 -3.33 13.80
CA ILE A 163 3.33 -3.18 12.35
C ILE A 163 4.52 -3.84 11.65
N ARG A 164 5.74 -3.64 12.16
CA ARG A 164 6.96 -4.33 11.69
C ARG A 164 6.81 -5.84 11.77
N ALA A 165 6.35 -6.34 12.91
CA ALA A 165 6.10 -7.77 13.11
C ALA A 165 5.08 -8.29 12.10
N ARG A 166 4.00 -7.54 11.84
CA ARG A 166 2.98 -7.93 10.85
C ARG A 166 3.53 -7.97 9.43
N TRP A 167 4.30 -6.97 9.01
CA TRP A 167 4.95 -6.99 7.69
C TRP A 167 5.91 -8.17 7.53
N ALA A 168 6.67 -8.50 8.58
CA ALA A 168 7.56 -9.66 8.58
C ALA A 168 6.79 -10.98 8.50
N GLN A 169 5.76 -11.15 9.33
CA GLN A 169 4.89 -12.33 9.31
C GLN A 169 4.24 -12.53 7.95
N ASP A 170 3.71 -11.47 7.35
CA ASP A 170 3.09 -11.52 6.04
C ASP A 170 4.08 -11.89 4.93
N PHE A 171 5.32 -11.41 5.01
CA PHE A 171 6.38 -11.75 4.06
C PHE A 171 6.77 -13.24 4.13
N TYR A 172 6.91 -13.80 5.33
CA TYR A 172 7.32 -15.19 5.52
C TYR A 172 6.15 -16.19 5.49
N ARG A 173 4.90 -15.72 5.55
CA ARG A 173 3.73 -16.59 5.42
C ARG A 173 3.73 -17.23 4.03
N ARG A 174 3.78 -18.56 4.01
CA ARG A 174 3.77 -19.35 2.77
C ARG A 174 2.44 -19.12 2.06
N SER A 175 2.46 -18.59 0.84
CA SER A 175 1.30 -18.57 -0.04
C SER A 175 0.94 -20.02 -0.36
N ALA A 176 -0.23 -20.48 0.07
CA ALA A 176 -0.69 -21.86 -0.13
C ALA A 176 -0.82 -22.27 -1.62
N SER A 177 -0.62 -21.34 -2.55
CA SER A 177 -0.70 -21.54 -3.99
C SER A 177 0.52 -22.20 -4.64
N THR A 178 1.64 -22.37 -3.94
CA THR A 178 2.86 -22.98 -4.53
C THR A 178 2.95 -24.50 -4.29
N GLN A 179 2.03 -25.12 -3.53
CA GLN A 179 2.06 -26.56 -3.24
C GLN A 179 1.23 -27.45 -4.19
N ALA A 180 0.53 -26.88 -5.17
CA ALA A 180 -0.34 -27.66 -6.06
C ALA A 180 0.34 -28.22 -7.32
N HIS A 181 1.67 -28.03 -7.50
CA HIS A 181 2.38 -28.50 -8.70
C HIS A 181 3.47 -29.56 -8.43
N GLU A 182 3.60 -30.04 -7.20
CA GLU A 182 4.54 -31.12 -6.85
C GLU A 182 3.80 -32.31 -6.21
N VAL A 183 2.74 -32.80 -6.85
CA VAL A 183 2.26 -34.16 -6.54
C VAL A 183 1.75 -34.81 -7.83
N ASN A 184 2.36 -35.96 -8.15
CA ASN A 184 2.05 -36.96 -9.20
C ASN A 184 2.88 -36.92 -10.48
N TYR A 185 4.08 -37.51 -10.39
CA TYR A 185 4.57 -38.49 -11.36
C TYR A 185 5.30 -39.60 -10.59
N GLU A 186 4.54 -40.57 -10.09
CA GLU A 186 4.95 -41.98 -9.97
C GLU A 186 3.73 -42.86 -10.27
#